data_AF-A0A0N0CTE9-F1
#
_entry.id   AF-A0A0N0CTE9-F1
#
_cell.length_a   1.000
_cell.length_b   1.000
_cell.length_c   1.000
_cell.angle_alpha   90.00
_cell.angle_beta   90.00
_cell.angle_gamma   90.00
#
_symmetry.space_group_name_H-M   'P 1'
#
loop_
_entity.id
_entity.type
_entity.pdbx_description
1 polymer ?
#
loop_
_entity_poly.entity_id
_entity_poly.type
_entity_poly.pdbx_seq_one_letter_code
_entity_poly.pdbx_strand_id
1 'polypeptide(L)'
;MIAVGAGESQNPEKTVPQSIKHTLIILVILFIGTIVALGSILPQSDSSLAQSPFVTILSNINIPYASDIMNLILFITIFSGANSGVYAASRMLWSLADKNTLPKGLAKLSKNGIPVYGLILTIAGGLLALFSSIYAPNTVYLALTAISAFAVVFVWLVIGWAHFNFRRQFIKAGHSTSELKYKAPLFPLLPILVIIICLLSLVGIAFDTNQRIAIIIGVPFAIICYIWHALVYRKKDHHE
;
A
#
# COMPACT_ATOMS: atom_id res chain seq x y z
N MET A 1 4.79 4.57 -3.68
CA MET A 1 5.33 5.77 -4.36
C MET A 1 6.11 5.46 -5.62
N ILE A 2 7.07 4.51 -5.63
CA ILE A 2 7.88 4.21 -6.82
C ILE A 2 7.03 3.93 -8.08
N ALA A 3 5.93 3.17 -7.96
CA ALA A 3 5.05 2.88 -9.09
C ALA A 3 4.27 4.10 -9.62
N VAL A 4 3.83 5.01 -8.74
CA VAL A 4 3.14 6.25 -9.14
C VAL A 4 4.13 7.21 -9.78
N GLY A 5 5.31 7.36 -9.18
CA GLY A 5 6.40 8.16 -9.73
C GLY A 5 7.03 7.60 -11.00
N ALA A 6 6.83 6.31 -11.31
CA ALA A 6 7.31 5.71 -12.56
C ALA A 6 6.68 6.37 -13.80
N GLY A 7 5.42 6.81 -13.71
CA GLY A 7 4.75 7.51 -14.81
C GLY A 7 5.28 8.93 -15.06
N GLU A 8 5.95 9.52 -14.08
CA GLU A 8 6.51 10.88 -14.12
C GLU A 8 8.06 10.88 -14.20
N SER A 9 8.69 9.68 -14.20
CA SER A 9 10.13 9.52 -14.14
C SER A 9 10.76 9.58 -15.54
N GLN A 10 11.93 10.21 -15.65
CA GLN A 10 12.74 10.16 -16.87
C GLN A 10 13.39 8.77 -16.98
N ASN A 11 13.12 8.07 -18.08
CA ASN A 11 13.58 6.69 -18.36
C ASN A 11 13.21 5.68 -17.26
N PRO A 12 11.91 5.41 -17.04
CA PRO A 12 11.43 4.54 -15.96
C PRO A 12 11.97 3.12 -16.04
N GLU A 13 12.35 2.67 -17.24
CA GLU A 13 12.88 1.32 -17.50
C GLU A 13 14.20 1.01 -16.79
N LYS A 14 15.02 2.03 -16.54
CA LYS A 14 16.29 1.90 -15.80
C LYS A 14 16.14 2.39 -14.37
N THR A 15 15.50 3.55 -14.19
CA THR A 15 15.40 4.23 -12.90
C THR A 15 14.56 3.41 -11.91
N VAL A 16 13.41 2.86 -12.34
CA VAL A 16 12.52 2.12 -11.43
C VAL A 16 13.16 0.85 -10.88
N PRO A 17 13.74 -0.06 -11.69
CA PRO A 17 14.40 -1.24 -11.15
C PRO A 17 15.60 -0.91 -10.25
N GLN A 18 16.37 0.12 -10.58
CA GLN A 18 17.52 0.54 -9.79
C GLN A 18 17.08 1.08 -8.43
N SER A 19 16.07 1.97 -8.39
CA SER A 19 15.52 2.50 -7.14
C SER A 19 14.92 1.40 -6.28
N ILE A 20 14.22 0.42 -6.86
CA ILE A 20 13.65 -0.72 -6.11
C ILE A 20 14.77 -1.53 -5.46
N LYS A 21 15.80 -1.93 -6.22
CA LYS A 21 16.93 -2.71 -5.68
C LYS A 21 17.65 -1.97 -4.57
N HIS A 22 17.95 -0.69 -4.78
CA HIS A 22 18.63 0.14 -3.80
C HIS A 22 17.82 0.29 -2.51
N THR A 23 16.52 0.57 -2.65
CA THR A 23 15.60 0.67 -1.51
C THR A 23 15.52 -0.65 -0.75
N LEU A 24 15.43 -1.78 -1.45
CA LEU A 24 15.40 -3.10 -0.83
C LEU A 24 16.68 -3.40 -0.05
N ILE A 25 17.85 -3.15 -0.62
CA ILE A 25 19.14 -3.38 0.05
C ILE A 25 19.23 -2.54 1.32
N ILE A 26 18.91 -1.24 1.24
CA ILE A 26 18.92 -0.35 2.40
C ILE A 26 17.94 -0.83 3.47
N LEU A 27 16.71 -1.20 3.09
CA LEU A 27 15.72 -1.70 4.03
C LEU A 27 16.20 -2.97 4.73
N VAL A 28 16.74 -3.94 3.99
CA VAL A 28 17.25 -5.19 4.57
C VAL A 28 18.39 -4.91 5.56
N ILE A 29 19.37 -4.10 5.17
CA ILE A 29 20.51 -3.76 6.03
C ILE A 29 20.04 -3.01 7.28
N LEU A 30 19.19 -1.99 7.13
CA LEU A 30 18.70 -1.19 8.25
C LEU A 30 17.80 -2.02 9.18
N PHE A 31 16.93 -2.87 8.65
CA PHE A 31 16.04 -3.68 9.47
C PHE A 31 16.80 -4.74 10.25
N ILE A 32 17.67 -5.51 9.59
CA ILE A 32 18.49 -6.52 10.26
C ILE A 32 19.42 -5.85 11.27
N GLY A 33 20.09 -4.77 10.88
CA GLY A 33 20.96 -4.02 11.77
C GLY A 33 20.22 -3.48 12.99
N THR A 34 19.01 -2.95 12.79
CA THR A 34 18.15 -2.50 13.89
C THR A 34 17.74 -3.65 14.80
N ILE A 35 17.26 -4.77 14.26
CA ILE A 35 16.83 -5.92 15.08
C ILE A 35 17.98 -6.45 15.93
N VAL A 36 19.17 -6.58 15.34
CA VAL A 36 20.38 -7.02 16.07
C VAL A 36 20.77 -6.01 17.15
N ALA A 37 20.74 -4.71 16.84
CA ALA A 37 21.05 -3.67 17.81
C ALA A 37 20.05 -3.64 18.97
N LEU A 38 18.75 -3.64 18.66
CA LEU A 38 17.68 -3.65 19.65
C LEU A 38 17.75 -4.90 20.54
N GLY A 39 17.91 -6.08 19.92
CA GLY A 39 18.02 -7.35 20.64
C GLY A 39 19.29 -7.50 21.48
N SER A 40 20.34 -6.74 21.20
CA SER A 40 21.57 -6.74 22.02
C SER A 40 21.50 -5.76 23.20
N ILE A 41 20.68 -4.70 23.10
CA ILE A 41 20.63 -3.60 24.08
C ILE A 41 19.45 -3.76 25.04
N LEU A 42 18.29 -4.26 24.58
CA LEU A 42 17.10 -4.38 25.40
C LEU A 42 17.07 -5.76 26.12
N PRO A 43 16.98 -5.80 27.46
CA PRO A 43 16.73 -7.03 28.19
C PRO A 43 15.41 -7.67 27.74
N GLN A 44 15.38 -8.98 27.52
CA GLN A 44 14.17 -9.70 27.05
C GLN A 44 12.95 -9.58 27.99
N SER A 45 13.15 -9.12 29.23
CA SER A 45 12.16 -9.07 30.30
C SER A 45 11.34 -7.78 30.38
N ASP A 46 11.84 -6.63 29.90
CA ASP A 46 11.13 -5.34 29.99
C ASP A 46 10.52 -4.95 28.65
N SER A 47 9.54 -5.75 28.22
CA SER A 47 8.78 -5.53 26.99
C SER A 47 7.56 -4.64 27.23
N SER A 48 7.77 -3.43 27.75
CA SER A 48 6.74 -2.39 27.66
C SER A 48 6.61 -1.92 26.20
N LEU A 49 5.94 -2.75 25.38
CA LEU A 49 5.60 -2.55 23.97
C LEU A 49 4.69 -1.33 23.71
N ALA A 50 4.40 -0.53 24.75
CA ALA A 50 3.61 0.68 24.65
C ALA A 50 4.39 1.85 24.04
N GLN A 51 5.73 1.87 24.10
CA GLN A 51 6.56 2.90 23.49
C GLN A 51 7.53 2.35 22.43
N SER A 52 7.97 3.23 21.53
CA SER A 52 8.93 2.87 20.49
C SER A 52 10.23 2.36 21.12
N PRO A 53 10.76 1.18 20.72
CA PRO A 53 11.97 0.61 21.29
C PRO A 53 13.19 1.56 21.25
N PHE A 54 13.27 2.41 20.24
CA PHE A 54 14.31 3.42 20.14
C PHE A 54 14.19 4.49 21.23
N VAL A 55 12.98 4.95 21.52
CA VAL A 55 12.73 5.95 22.56
C VAL A 55 13.09 5.39 23.93
N THR A 56 12.73 4.12 24.18
CA THR A 56 13.05 3.38 25.41
C THR A 56 14.57 3.22 25.61
N ILE A 57 15.31 2.90 24.55
CA ILE A 57 16.77 2.82 24.64
C ILE A 57 17.37 4.20 24.93
N LEU A 58 16.92 5.24 24.22
CA LEU A 58 17.44 6.60 24.39
C LEU A 58 17.05 7.22 25.74
N SER A 59 15.99 6.74 26.40
CA SER A 59 15.65 7.14 27.78
C SER A 59 16.50 6.42 28.82
N ASN A 60 16.92 5.18 28.52
CA ASN A 60 17.75 4.38 29.42
C ASN A 60 19.24 4.77 29.36
N ILE A 61 19.68 5.27 28.20
CA ILE A 61 20.98 5.92 28.07
C ILE A 61 20.79 7.33 28.65
N ASN A 62 21.47 7.68 29.75
CA ASN A 62 21.35 8.97 30.48
C ASN A 62 21.73 10.24 29.66
N ILE A 63 21.38 10.34 28.38
CA ILE A 63 21.58 11.52 27.54
C ILE A 63 20.30 12.38 27.60
N PRO A 64 20.37 13.59 28.16
CA PRO A 64 19.22 14.47 28.24
C PRO A 64 18.68 14.83 26.83
N TYR A 65 17.36 14.93 26.69
CA TYR A 65 16.63 15.25 25.45
C TYR A 65 16.71 14.23 24.30
N ALA A 66 17.47 13.14 24.44
CA ALA A 66 17.65 12.15 23.37
C ALA A 66 16.30 11.49 22.97
N SER A 67 15.48 11.13 23.96
CA SER A 67 14.14 10.56 23.75
C SER A 67 13.17 11.53 23.05
N ASP A 68 13.22 12.81 23.39
CA ASP A 68 12.34 13.83 22.79
C ASP A 68 12.70 14.08 21.33
N ILE A 69 13.99 14.15 21.02
CA ILE A 69 14.48 14.26 19.64
C ILE A 69 14.04 13.05 18.82
N MET A 70 14.13 11.84 19.38
CA MET A 70 13.66 10.62 18.70
C MET A 70 12.16 10.65 18.43
N ASN A 71 11.35 11.07 19.41
CA ASN A 71 9.91 11.25 19.22
C ASN A 71 9.59 12.25 18.11
N LEU A 72 10.34 13.36 18.02
CA LEU A 72 10.20 14.34 16.95
C LEU A 72 10.56 13.75 15.58
N ILE A 73 11.63 12.95 15.48
CA ILE A 73 12.01 12.24 14.25
C ILE A 73 10.90 11.27 13.82
N LEU A 74 10.34 10.51 14.77
CA LEU A 74 9.23 9.58 14.49
C LEU A 74 8.00 10.32 13.98
N PHE A 75 7.67 11.47 14.59
CA PHE A 75 6.57 12.32 14.15
C PHE A 75 6.76 12.80 12.71
N ILE A 76 7.94 13.36 12.39
CA ILE A 76 8.27 13.82 11.03
C ILE A 76 8.19 12.66 10.03
N THR A 77 8.66 11.47 10.42
CA THR A 77 8.66 10.27 9.58
C THR A 77 7.23 9.82 9.24
N ILE A 78 6.36 9.73 10.24
CA ILE A 78 4.95 9.36 10.05
C ILE A 78 4.24 10.43 9.22
N PHE A 79 4.46 11.70 9.50
CA PHE A 79 3.85 12.82 8.76
C PHE A 79 4.26 12.84 7.29
N SER A 80 5.54 12.62 6.99
CA SER A 80 6.06 12.49 5.62
C SER A 80 5.43 11.32 4.86
N GLY A 81 5.30 10.16 5.54
CA GLY A 81 4.61 8.99 5.02
C GLY A 81 3.13 9.26 4.72
N ALA A 82 2.43 9.94 5.62
CA ALA A 82 1.02 10.31 5.45
C ALA A 82 0.82 11.24 4.24
N ASN A 83 1.65 12.27 4.08
CA ASN A 83 1.60 13.16 2.92
C ASN A 83 1.81 12.41 1.59
N SER A 84 2.78 11.50 1.56
CA SER A 84 3.02 10.63 0.40
C SER A 84 1.82 9.72 0.09
N GLY A 85 1.16 9.17 1.13
CA GLY A 85 -0.03 8.36 0.99
C GLY A 85 -1.20 9.12 0.38
N VAL A 86 -1.46 10.34 0.86
CA VAL A 86 -2.50 11.23 0.33
C VAL A 86 -2.23 11.59 -1.13
N TYR A 87 -0.97 11.92 -1.47
CA TYR A 87 -0.58 12.17 -2.86
C TYR A 87 -0.86 10.96 -3.75
N ALA A 88 -0.42 9.76 -3.34
CA ALA A 88 -0.63 8.54 -4.12
C ALA A 88 -2.11 8.24 -4.35
N ALA A 89 -2.95 8.33 -3.31
CA ALA A 89 -4.38 8.07 -3.42
C ALA A 89 -5.08 9.05 -4.37
N SER A 90 -4.76 10.35 -4.26
CA SER A 90 -5.32 11.38 -5.16
C SER A 90 -4.95 11.13 -6.64
N ARG A 91 -3.72 10.68 -6.91
CA ARG A 91 -3.25 10.33 -8.26
C ARG A 91 -3.88 9.04 -8.78
N MET A 92 -4.13 8.06 -7.92
CA MET A 92 -4.85 6.84 -8.31
C MET A 92 -6.29 7.14 -8.71
N LEU A 93 -7.00 7.98 -7.93
CA LEU A 93 -8.36 8.44 -8.27
C LEU A 93 -8.37 9.21 -9.60
N TRP A 94 -7.38 10.08 -9.81
CA TRP A 94 -7.22 10.80 -11.07
C TRP A 94 -6.97 9.85 -12.24
N SER A 95 -6.06 8.87 -12.12
CA SER A 95 -5.76 7.91 -13.18
C SER A 95 -6.98 7.07 -13.57
N LEU A 96 -7.82 6.72 -12.59
CA LEU A 96 -9.09 6.04 -12.83
C LEU A 96 -10.07 6.96 -13.58
N ALA A 97 -10.20 8.22 -13.17
CA ALA A 97 -11.08 9.18 -13.84
C ALA A 97 -10.62 9.53 -15.26
N ASP A 98 -9.31 9.62 -15.50
CA ASP A 98 -8.69 9.85 -16.81
C ASP A 98 -8.99 8.70 -17.78
N LYS A 99 -8.97 7.46 -17.29
CA LYS A 99 -9.44 6.26 -18.03
C LYS A 99 -10.96 6.14 -18.14
N ASN A 100 -11.70 7.19 -17.79
CA ASN A 100 -13.17 7.28 -17.74
C ASN A 100 -13.84 6.28 -16.78
N THR A 101 -13.10 5.65 -15.85
CA THR A 101 -13.67 4.63 -14.93
C THR A 101 -14.38 5.27 -13.75
N LEU A 102 -14.11 6.55 -13.52
CA LEU A 102 -14.76 7.40 -12.53
C LEU A 102 -15.32 8.67 -13.20
N PRO A 103 -16.25 9.39 -12.53
CA PRO A 103 -16.80 10.64 -13.06
C PRO A 103 -15.72 11.61 -13.53
N LYS A 104 -15.90 12.20 -14.73
CA LYS A 104 -14.92 13.11 -15.37
C LYS A 104 -14.52 14.31 -14.49
N GLY A 105 -15.36 14.72 -13.54
CA GLY A 105 -15.03 15.78 -12.57
C GLY A 105 -13.77 15.47 -11.75
N LEU A 106 -13.49 14.20 -11.47
CA LEU A 106 -12.29 13.75 -10.75
C LEU A 106 -11.01 13.81 -11.59
N ALA A 107 -11.13 13.87 -12.92
CA ALA A 107 -9.99 13.99 -13.83
C ALA A 107 -9.46 15.43 -13.93
N LYS A 108 -10.16 16.42 -13.35
CA LYS A 108 -9.77 17.83 -13.44
C LYS A 108 -8.53 18.12 -12.60
N LEU A 109 -7.49 18.62 -13.29
CA LEU A 109 -6.23 19.05 -12.70
C LEU A 109 -6.24 20.57 -12.42
N SER A 110 -5.54 20.98 -11.38
CA SER A 110 -5.17 22.38 -11.13
C SER A 110 -4.13 22.86 -12.16
N LYS A 111 -3.90 24.18 -12.23
CA LYS A 111 -2.80 24.79 -13.02
C LYS A 111 -1.42 24.18 -12.69
N ASN A 112 -1.25 23.70 -11.46
CA ASN A 112 -0.01 23.07 -10.98
C ASN A 112 0.00 21.54 -11.17
N GLY A 113 -0.94 20.97 -11.93
CA GLY A 113 -0.98 19.52 -12.23
C GLY A 113 -1.47 18.63 -11.09
N ILE A 114 -2.12 19.21 -10.07
CA ILE A 114 -2.62 18.49 -8.89
C ILE A 114 -4.11 18.13 -9.06
N PRO A 115 -4.53 16.86 -8.84
CA PRO A 115 -5.93 16.45 -8.90
C PRO A 115 -6.70 16.90 -7.64
N VAL A 116 -7.21 18.14 -7.67
CA VAL A 116 -7.81 18.80 -6.49
C VAL A 116 -8.99 18.04 -5.91
N TYR A 117 -9.90 17.54 -6.74
CA TYR A 117 -11.07 16.80 -6.26
C TYR A 117 -10.68 15.46 -5.63
N GLY A 118 -9.73 14.74 -6.23
CA GLY A 118 -9.19 13.50 -5.65
C GLY A 118 -8.49 13.76 -4.32
N LEU A 119 -7.75 14.87 -4.22
CA LEU A 119 -7.08 15.29 -2.99
C LEU A 119 -8.09 15.60 -1.87
N ILE A 120 -9.11 16.44 -2.16
CA ILE A 120 -10.15 16.80 -1.19
C ILE A 120 -10.87 15.56 -0.67
N LEU A 121 -11.25 14.64 -1.56
CA LEU A 121 -11.92 13.40 -1.15
C LEU A 121 -11.05 12.51 -0.27
N THR A 122 -9.75 12.43 -0.60
CA THR A 122 -8.80 11.64 0.20
C THR A 122 -8.64 12.24 1.60
N ILE A 123 -8.48 13.56 1.69
CA ILE A 123 -8.37 14.27 2.98
C ILE A 123 -9.67 14.16 3.77
N ALA A 124 -10.83 14.34 3.12
CA ALA A 124 -12.12 14.20 3.78
C ALA A 124 -12.32 12.78 4.33
N GLY A 125 -11.99 11.75 3.56
CA GLY A 125 -12.03 10.35 4.03
C GLY A 125 -11.08 10.10 5.20
N GLY A 126 -9.85 10.64 5.14
CA GLY A 126 -8.89 10.55 6.24
C GLY A 126 -9.35 11.26 7.52
N LEU A 127 -9.94 12.45 7.39
CA LEU A 127 -10.52 13.19 8.52
C LEU A 127 -11.71 12.44 9.14
N LEU A 128 -12.59 11.87 8.32
CA LEU A 128 -13.70 11.04 8.82
C LEU A 128 -13.20 9.81 9.58
N ALA A 129 -12.15 9.14 9.07
CA ALA A 129 -11.52 8.03 9.78
C ALA A 129 -10.88 8.48 11.11
N LEU A 130 -10.26 9.65 11.14
CA LEU A 130 -9.70 10.23 12.37
C LEU A 130 -10.79 10.58 13.38
N PHE A 131 -11.88 11.23 12.96
CA PHE A 131 -13.01 11.51 13.85
C PHE A 131 -13.62 10.23 14.41
N SER A 132 -13.71 9.18 13.58
CA SER A 132 -14.19 7.88 14.02
C SER A 132 -13.32 7.25 15.12
N SER A 133 -12.02 7.55 15.18
CA SER A 133 -11.14 6.99 16.23
C SER A 133 -11.44 7.56 17.61
N ILE A 134 -12.00 8.78 17.67
CA ILE A 134 -12.35 9.46 18.93
C ILE A 134 -13.76 9.10 19.37
N TYR A 135 -14.74 9.15 18.45
CA TYR A 135 -16.15 8.99 18.79
C TYR A 135 -16.64 7.53 18.80
N ALA A 136 -16.05 6.66 17.98
CA ALA A 136 -16.48 5.27 17.82
C ALA A 136 -15.28 4.32 17.58
N PRO A 137 -14.31 4.27 18.52
CA PRO A 137 -13.07 3.49 18.35
C PRO A 137 -13.33 1.99 18.14
N ASN A 138 -14.23 1.43 18.95
CA ASN A 138 -14.44 -0.02 19.02
C ASN A 138 -15.35 -0.58 17.92
N THR A 139 -16.02 0.28 17.15
CA THR A 139 -17.00 -0.14 16.14
C THR A 139 -16.61 0.39 14.76
N VAL A 140 -16.78 1.68 14.52
CA VAL A 140 -16.58 2.28 13.19
C VAL A 140 -15.09 2.34 12.84
N TYR A 141 -14.24 2.76 13.78
CA TYR A 141 -12.80 2.83 13.52
C TYR A 141 -12.19 1.42 13.37
N LEU A 142 -12.58 0.48 14.23
CA LEU A 142 -12.20 -0.93 14.10
C LEU A 142 -12.64 -1.51 12.75
N ALA A 143 -13.86 -1.22 12.29
CA ALA A 143 -14.32 -1.67 10.98
C ALA A 143 -13.53 -1.02 9.82
N LEU A 144 -13.29 0.29 9.87
CA LEU A 144 -12.54 1.02 8.83
C LEU A 144 -11.10 0.53 8.71
N THR A 145 -10.42 0.33 9.85
CA THR A 145 -9.06 -0.22 9.90
C THR A 145 -9.01 -1.65 9.36
N ALA A 146 -9.97 -2.49 9.74
CA ALA A 146 -10.06 -3.86 9.22
C ALA A 146 -10.31 -3.89 7.70
N ILE A 147 -11.23 -3.06 7.18
CA ILE A 147 -11.50 -2.94 5.74
C ILE A 147 -10.26 -2.44 5.00
N SER A 148 -9.54 -1.47 5.55
CA SER A 148 -8.28 -0.96 4.97
C SER A 148 -7.22 -2.07 4.89
N ALA A 149 -7.06 -2.88 5.94
CA ALA A 149 -6.13 -4.00 5.95
C ALA A 149 -6.49 -5.05 4.88
N PHE A 150 -7.79 -5.39 4.77
CA PHE A 150 -8.29 -6.27 3.70
C PHE A 150 -7.99 -5.69 2.30
N ALA A 151 -8.25 -4.40 2.09
CA ALA A 151 -8.01 -3.76 0.79
C ALA A 151 -6.53 -3.86 0.38
N VAL A 152 -5.60 -3.69 1.32
CA VAL A 152 -4.17 -3.87 1.06
C VAL A 152 -3.88 -5.30 0.63
N VAL A 153 -4.28 -6.30 1.42
CA VAL A 153 -4.06 -7.73 1.09
C VAL A 153 -4.67 -8.08 -0.27
N PHE A 154 -5.89 -7.60 -0.54
CA PHE A 154 -6.57 -7.82 -1.81
C PHE A 154 -5.83 -7.19 -2.99
N VAL A 155 -5.31 -5.97 -2.85
CA VAL A 155 -4.48 -5.33 -3.87
C VAL A 155 -3.22 -6.15 -4.16
N TRP A 156 -2.53 -6.67 -3.14
CA TRP A 156 -1.37 -7.54 -3.33
C TRP A 156 -1.72 -8.85 -4.05
N LEU A 157 -2.86 -9.45 -3.71
CA LEU A 157 -3.39 -10.63 -4.41
C LEU A 157 -3.66 -10.34 -5.89
N VAL A 158 -4.32 -9.22 -6.20
CA VAL A 158 -4.60 -8.79 -7.57
C VAL A 158 -3.32 -8.48 -8.33
N ILE A 159 -2.32 -7.85 -7.69
CA ILE A 159 -1.00 -7.59 -8.31
C ILE A 159 -0.29 -8.90 -8.65
N GLY A 160 -0.26 -9.86 -7.71
CA GLY A 160 0.33 -11.18 -7.94
C GLY A 160 -0.35 -11.92 -9.09
N TRP A 161 -1.68 -11.91 -9.10
CA TRP A 161 -2.49 -12.52 -10.16
C TRP A 161 -2.28 -11.85 -11.52
N ALA A 162 -2.31 -10.52 -11.57
CA ALA A 162 -2.07 -9.74 -12.78
C ALA A 162 -0.66 -9.99 -13.32
N HIS A 163 0.36 -10.07 -12.47
CA HIS A 163 1.73 -10.35 -12.88
C HIS A 163 1.87 -11.76 -13.48
N PHE A 164 1.24 -12.76 -12.85
CA PHE A 164 1.22 -14.13 -13.37
C PHE A 164 0.51 -14.21 -14.73
N ASN A 165 -0.67 -13.60 -14.84
CA ASN A 165 -1.47 -13.64 -16.07
C ASN A 165 -0.84 -12.80 -17.20
N PHE A 166 -0.20 -11.68 -16.88
CA PHE A 166 0.54 -10.86 -17.84
C PHE A 166 1.61 -11.69 -18.56
N ARG A 167 2.43 -12.42 -17.81
CA ARG A 167 3.49 -13.26 -18.41
C ARG A 167 2.92 -14.39 -19.26
N ARG A 168 1.79 -14.98 -18.86
CA ARG A 168 1.08 -16.01 -19.63
C ARG A 168 0.52 -15.47 -20.94
N GLN A 169 -0.12 -14.30 -20.90
CA GLN A 169 -0.67 -13.64 -22.09
C GLN A 169 0.43 -13.16 -23.03
N PHE A 170 1.54 -12.63 -22.48
CA PHE A 170 2.69 -12.18 -23.26
C PHE A 170 3.31 -13.32 -24.08
N ILE A 171 3.49 -14.50 -23.48
CA ILE A 171 3.99 -15.68 -24.20
C ILE A 171 2.95 -16.19 -25.21
N LYS A 172 1.65 -16.19 -24.87
CA LYS A 172 0.59 -16.57 -25.81
C LYS A 172 0.48 -15.65 -27.02
N ALA A 173 0.81 -14.37 -26.87
CA ALA A 173 0.87 -13.39 -27.96
C ALA A 173 2.11 -13.56 -28.87
N GLY A 174 2.94 -14.59 -28.64
CA GLY A 174 4.10 -14.91 -29.47
C GLY A 174 5.39 -14.20 -29.07
N HIS A 175 5.38 -13.39 -28.00
CA HIS A 175 6.56 -12.68 -27.55
C HIS A 175 7.49 -13.57 -26.73
N SER A 176 8.79 -13.46 -26.96
CA SER A 176 9.79 -14.17 -26.18
C SER A 176 10.06 -13.46 -24.86
N THR A 177 10.38 -14.26 -23.83
CA THR A 177 10.79 -13.71 -22.53
C THR A 177 12.05 -12.84 -22.60
N SER A 178 12.82 -12.89 -23.70
CA SER A 178 13.96 -12.03 -23.98
C SER A 178 13.60 -10.58 -24.29
N GLU A 179 12.37 -10.30 -24.71
CA GLU A 179 11.90 -8.95 -25.04
C GLU A 179 11.54 -8.13 -23.78
N LEU A 180 11.41 -8.79 -22.62
CA LEU A 180 11.15 -8.08 -21.37
C LEU A 180 12.39 -7.33 -20.90
N LYS A 181 12.26 -6.00 -20.83
CA LYS A 181 13.26 -5.07 -20.31
C LYS A 181 13.62 -5.32 -18.84
N TYR A 182 12.70 -5.89 -18.08
CA TYR A 182 12.93 -6.37 -16.72
C TYR A 182 12.38 -7.78 -16.55
N LYS A 183 13.25 -8.71 -16.12
CA LYS A 183 12.88 -10.08 -15.77
C LYS A 183 12.82 -10.20 -14.26
N ALA A 184 11.62 -10.46 -13.73
CA ALA A 184 11.47 -10.78 -12.32
C ALA A 184 12.29 -12.04 -11.99
N PRO A 185 13.15 -12.01 -10.96
CA PRO A 185 13.84 -13.21 -10.51
C PRO A 185 12.82 -14.26 -10.02
N LEU A 186 13.10 -15.54 -10.18
CA LEU A 186 12.27 -16.65 -9.66
C LEU A 186 10.81 -16.69 -10.19
N PHE A 187 10.53 -16.21 -11.40
CA PHE A 187 9.23 -16.46 -12.06
C PHE A 187 9.12 -17.94 -12.49
N PRO A 188 7.99 -18.65 -12.26
CA PRO A 188 6.70 -18.20 -11.72
C PRO A 188 6.52 -18.35 -10.20
N LEU A 189 7.54 -18.82 -9.48
CA LEU A 189 7.42 -19.18 -8.07
C LEU A 189 7.05 -17.98 -7.17
N LEU A 190 7.67 -16.81 -7.37
CA LEU A 190 7.35 -15.61 -6.57
C LEU A 190 5.89 -15.17 -6.68
N PRO A 191 5.30 -14.93 -7.88
CA PRO A 191 3.89 -14.52 -7.96
C PRO A 191 2.93 -15.58 -7.40
N ILE A 192 3.21 -16.88 -7.57
CA ILE A 192 2.39 -17.94 -6.96
C ILE A 192 2.47 -17.88 -5.43
N LEU A 193 3.67 -17.71 -4.88
CA LEU A 193 3.89 -17.60 -3.44
C LEU A 193 3.15 -16.38 -2.86
N VAL A 194 3.20 -15.23 -3.54
CA VAL A 194 2.43 -14.04 -3.14
C VAL A 194 0.94 -14.32 -3.09
N ILE A 195 0.38 -14.99 -4.11
CA ILE A 195 -1.04 -15.35 -4.16
C ILE A 195 -1.39 -16.28 -2.99
N ILE A 196 -0.60 -17.32 -2.74
CA ILE A 196 -0.83 -18.28 -1.66
C ILE A 196 -0.78 -17.57 -0.30
N ILE A 197 0.23 -16.73 -0.04
CA ILE A 197 0.34 -16.00 1.23
C ILE A 197 -0.83 -15.03 1.43
N CYS A 198 -1.26 -14.32 0.37
CA CYS A 198 -2.41 -13.44 0.49
C CYS A 198 -3.71 -14.23 0.75
N LEU A 199 -3.89 -15.38 0.11
CA LEU A 199 -5.04 -16.25 0.37
C LEU A 199 -5.04 -16.78 1.81
N LEU A 200 -3.87 -17.23 2.31
CA LEU A 200 -3.72 -17.65 3.70
C LEU A 200 -4.01 -16.50 4.68
N SER A 201 -3.58 -15.29 4.36
CA SER A 201 -3.88 -14.09 5.16
C SER A 201 -5.37 -13.80 5.20
N LEU A 202 -6.07 -13.90 4.06
CA LEU A 202 -7.53 -13.73 4.01
C LEU A 202 -8.27 -14.80 4.82
N VAL A 203 -7.79 -16.05 4.80
CA VAL A 203 -8.31 -17.12 5.64
C VAL A 203 -8.05 -16.81 7.13
N GLY A 204 -6.88 -16.29 7.48
CA GLY A 204 -6.55 -15.85 8.83
C GLY A 204 -7.49 -14.75 9.34
N ILE A 205 -7.78 -13.75 8.52
CA ILE A 205 -8.75 -12.68 8.81
C ILE A 205 -10.15 -13.26 9.05
N ALA A 206 -10.52 -14.34 8.36
CA ALA A 206 -11.80 -15.01 8.56
C ALA A 206 -11.91 -15.70 9.92
N PHE A 207 -10.80 -16.07 10.57
CA PHE A 207 -10.82 -16.66 11.90
C PHE A 207 -10.92 -15.61 13.02
N ASP A 208 -10.39 -14.40 12.82
CA ASP A 208 -10.42 -13.32 13.81
C ASP A 208 -11.77 -12.58 13.83
N THR A 209 -12.52 -12.71 14.93
CA THR A 209 -13.83 -12.07 15.14
C THR A 209 -13.82 -10.55 14.91
N ASN A 210 -12.73 -9.86 15.25
CA ASN A 210 -12.63 -8.41 15.10
C ASN A 210 -12.37 -8.00 13.65
N GLN A 211 -11.74 -8.87 12.86
CA GLN A 211 -11.37 -8.58 11.47
C GLN A 211 -12.32 -9.19 10.44
N ARG A 212 -13.19 -10.14 10.84
CA ARG A 212 -14.23 -10.73 9.98
C ARG A 212 -15.13 -9.70 9.30
N ILE A 213 -15.39 -8.57 9.96
CA ILE A 213 -16.15 -7.45 9.38
C ILE A 213 -15.55 -6.99 8.04
N ALA A 214 -14.22 -7.03 7.91
CA ALA A 214 -13.53 -6.67 6.68
C ALA A 214 -13.85 -7.60 5.51
N ILE A 215 -14.04 -8.90 5.76
CA ILE A 215 -14.42 -9.86 4.71
C ILE A 215 -15.89 -9.70 4.35
N ILE A 216 -16.75 -9.59 5.37
CA ILE A 216 -18.21 -9.45 5.19
C ILE A 216 -18.55 -8.21 4.36
N ILE A 217 -17.83 -7.10 4.57
CA ILE A 217 -18.07 -5.84 3.83
C ILE A 217 -17.18 -5.76 2.58
N GLY A 218 -15.90 -6.11 2.71
CA GLY A 218 -14.89 -5.94 1.66
C GLY A 218 -15.06 -6.87 0.47
N VAL A 219 -15.46 -8.13 0.67
CA VAL A 219 -15.67 -9.08 -0.44
C VAL A 219 -16.88 -8.67 -1.30
N PRO A 220 -18.07 -8.39 -0.74
CA PRO A 220 -19.18 -7.85 -1.53
C PRO A 220 -18.83 -6.55 -2.23
N PHE A 221 -18.12 -5.63 -1.56
CA PHE A 221 -17.68 -4.38 -2.19
C PHE A 221 -16.75 -4.63 -3.39
N ALA A 222 -15.79 -5.56 -3.28
CA ALA A 222 -14.92 -5.92 -4.39
C ALA A 222 -15.70 -6.55 -5.56
N ILE A 223 -16.68 -7.41 -5.26
CA ILE A 223 -17.57 -8.00 -6.26
C ILE A 223 -18.41 -6.92 -6.96
N ILE A 224 -19.00 -6.00 -6.20
CA ILE A 224 -19.77 -4.87 -6.75
C ILE A 224 -18.89 -4.02 -7.66
N CYS A 225 -17.68 -3.68 -7.23
CA CYS A 225 -16.72 -2.95 -8.07
C CYS A 225 -16.40 -3.70 -9.36
N TYR A 226 -16.19 -5.02 -9.30
CA TYR A 226 -15.92 -5.84 -10.48
C TYR A 226 -17.12 -5.91 -11.43
N ILE A 227 -18.33 -6.11 -10.90
CA ILE A 227 -19.57 -6.13 -11.68
C ILE A 227 -19.83 -4.77 -12.31
N TRP A 228 -19.68 -3.68 -11.56
CA TRP A 228 -19.81 -2.32 -12.08
C TRP A 228 -18.86 -2.08 -13.25
N HIS A 229 -17.58 -2.45 -13.08
CA HIS A 229 -16.60 -2.37 -14.15
C HIS A 229 -17.03 -3.21 -15.36
N ALA A 230 -17.43 -4.47 -15.15
CA ALA A 230 -17.86 -5.35 -16.23
C ALA A 230 -19.10 -4.82 -16.98
N LEU A 231 -20.10 -4.28 -16.28
CA LEU A 231 -21.33 -3.78 -16.90
C LEU A 231 -21.12 -2.47 -17.66
N VAL A 232 -20.30 -1.56 -17.15
CA VAL A 232 -20.06 -0.25 -17.77
C VAL A 232 -19.06 -0.36 -18.93
N TYR A 233 -18.04 -1.23 -18.82
CA TYR A 233 -16.96 -1.31 -19.81
C TYR A 233 -17.15 -2.37 -20.89
N ARG A 234 -17.70 -3.55 -20.56
CA ARG A 234 -17.95 -4.60 -21.58
C ARG A 234 -19.02 -4.17 -22.59
N LYS A 235 -19.80 -3.13 -22.28
CA LYS A 235 -20.76 -2.51 -23.20
C LYS A 235 -20.11 -1.52 -24.18
N LYS A 236 -18.87 -1.08 -23.93
CA LYS A 236 -18.15 -0.11 -24.75
C LYS A 236 -17.28 -0.79 -25.82
N ASP A 237 -16.69 -1.93 -25.50
CA ASP A 237 -15.88 -2.74 -26.44
C ASP A 237 -16.71 -3.45 -27.54
N HIS A 238 -18.04 -3.44 -27.45
CA HIS A 238 -18.94 -3.98 -28.48
C HIS A 238 -19.46 -2.92 -29.48
N HIS A 239 -19.04 -1.66 -29.34
CA HIS A 239 -19.45 -0.55 -30.21
C HIS A 239 -18.30 0.10 -30.99
N GLU A 240 -17.09 -0.48 -30.94
CA GLU A 240 -15.98 -0.20 -31.87
C GLU A 240 -15.74 -1.41 -32.77
#